data_AF-A0A3C0PMA0-F1
#
_entry.id   AF-A0A3C0PMA0-F1
#
_cell.length_a   1.000
_cell.length_b   1.000
_cell.length_c   1.000
_cell.angle_alpha   90.00
_cell.angle_beta   90.00
_cell.angle_gamma   90.00
#
_symmetry.space_group_name_H-M   'P 1'
#
loop_
_entity.id
_entity.type
_entity.pdbx_description
1 polymer ?
#
loop_
_entity_poly.entity_id
_entity_poly.type
_entity_poly.pdbx_seq_one_letter_code
_entity_poly.pdbx_strand_id
1 'polypeptide(L)'
;TRLHPGDSHIPEKAAQVLAAAWSIPQMDWTASSRARPLIHFEPEPLSTSSGPQVPLHFKWRGQLHEVCKAEGPERIAPEWWLAERAWRSGTRDYWQVVTKAGDRLWLYFAHGGAVSGGWFCQGRFA
;
A
#
# COMPACT_ATOMS: atom_id res chain seq x y z
N THR A 1 -10.95 -10.40 -20.24
CA THR A 1 -10.55 -8.99 -20.04
C THR A 1 -9.04 -8.88 -20.26
N ARG A 2 -8.49 -7.67 -20.41
CA ARG A 2 -7.05 -7.42 -20.57
C ARG A 2 -6.61 -6.32 -19.61
N LEU A 3 -5.38 -6.43 -19.07
CA LEU A 3 -4.77 -5.37 -18.26
C LEU A 3 -4.02 -4.36 -19.14
N HIS A 4 -4.13 -3.10 -18.78
CA HIS A 4 -3.38 -1.97 -19.36
C HIS A 4 -2.74 -1.14 -18.25
N PRO A 5 -1.59 -0.48 -18.50
CA PRO A 5 -1.03 0.46 -17.54
C PRO A 5 -2.02 1.61 -17.30
N GLY A 6 -2.26 1.93 -16.04
CA GLY A 6 -2.96 3.14 -15.63
C GLY A 6 -1.96 4.29 -15.47
N ASP A 7 -2.36 5.49 -15.90
CA ASP A 7 -1.56 6.70 -15.68
C ASP A 7 -1.82 7.24 -14.27
N SER A 8 -1.30 6.53 -13.27
CA SER A 8 -1.41 6.89 -11.86
C SER A 8 -0.22 6.36 -11.06
N HIS A 9 0.28 7.17 -10.13
CA HIS A 9 1.30 6.74 -9.17
C HIS A 9 0.70 6.00 -7.97
N ILE A 10 -0.63 6.00 -7.83
CA ILE A 10 -1.36 5.25 -6.81
C ILE A 10 -1.35 3.77 -7.21
N PRO A 11 -0.77 2.86 -6.40
CA PRO A 11 -0.61 1.45 -6.77
C PRO A 11 -1.90 0.74 -7.15
N GLU A 12 -3.00 1.08 -6.47
CA GLU A 12 -4.36 0.56 -6.72
C GLU A 12 -4.92 0.96 -8.09
N LYS A 13 -4.34 2.01 -8.71
CA LYS A 13 -4.75 2.58 -10.01
C LYS A 13 -3.67 2.41 -11.08
N ALA A 14 -2.57 1.72 -10.77
CA ALA A 14 -1.45 1.51 -11.68
C ALA A 14 -1.79 0.59 -12.87
N ALA A 15 -2.91 -0.13 -12.79
CA ALA A 15 -3.43 -0.96 -13.87
C ALA A 15 -4.93 -0.78 -14.04
N GLN A 16 -5.41 -0.92 -15.28
CA GLN A 16 -6.81 -0.84 -15.65
C GLN A 16 -7.24 -2.10 -16.40
N VAL A 17 -8.48 -2.54 -16.16
CA VAL A 17 -9.06 -3.73 -16.82
C VAL A 17 -9.92 -3.26 -18.00
N LEU A 18 -9.53 -3.64 -19.21
CA LEU A 18 -10.27 -3.34 -20.45
C LEU A 18 -10.93 -4.59 -21.05
N ALA A 19 -11.96 -4.35 -21.87
CA ALA A 19 -12.56 -5.40 -22.68
C ALA A 19 -11.59 -5.80 -23.80
N ALA A 20 -11.16 -7.07 -23.81
CA ALA A 20 -10.14 -7.55 -24.74
C ALA A 20 -10.56 -7.45 -26.23
N ALA A 21 -11.87 -7.49 -26.51
CA ALA A 21 -12.42 -7.35 -27.86
C ALA A 21 -12.26 -5.93 -28.44
N TRP A 22 -12.04 -4.92 -27.58
CA TRP A 22 -12.03 -3.51 -27.96
C TRP A 22 -10.74 -2.79 -27.55
N SER A 23 -9.68 -3.55 -27.21
CA SER A 23 -8.37 -2.97 -26.88
C SER A 23 -7.23 -3.66 -27.65
N ILE A 24 -6.14 -2.93 -27.84
CA ILE A 24 -4.89 -3.42 -28.42
C ILE A 24 -3.96 -3.85 -27.28
N PRO A 25 -3.21 -4.97 -27.36
CA PRO A 25 -2.32 -5.35 -26.27
C PRO A 25 -1.18 -4.34 -26.10
N GLN A 26 -0.90 -3.95 -24.85
CA GLN A 26 0.28 -3.17 -24.52
C GLN A 26 1.39 -4.13 -24.10
N MET A 27 2.39 -4.30 -24.95
CA MET A 27 3.51 -5.24 -24.70
C MET A 27 4.69 -4.58 -23.99
N ASP A 28 4.86 -3.26 -24.14
CA ASP A 28 5.97 -2.51 -23.56
C ASP A 28 5.66 -2.01 -22.14
N TRP A 29 4.99 -2.84 -21.34
CA TRP A 29 4.67 -2.49 -19.96
C TRP A 29 5.87 -2.74 -19.05
N THR A 30 6.55 -1.66 -18.66
CA THR A 30 7.66 -1.72 -17.72
C THR A 30 7.19 -2.09 -16.32
N ALA A 31 7.87 -3.07 -15.71
CA ALA A 31 7.62 -3.41 -14.32
C ALA A 31 8.03 -2.24 -13.42
N SER A 32 7.23 -1.98 -12.38
CA SER A 32 7.62 -1.01 -11.35
C SER A 32 8.90 -1.47 -10.66
N SER A 33 9.83 -0.56 -10.42
CA SER A 33 11.06 -0.83 -9.66
C SER A 33 10.77 -1.14 -8.18
N ARG A 34 9.58 -0.78 -7.69
CA ARG A 34 9.15 -1.04 -6.33
C ARG A 34 8.20 -2.23 -6.31
N ALA A 35 8.50 -3.20 -5.46
CA ALA A 35 7.62 -4.35 -5.29
C ALA A 35 6.23 -3.89 -4.78
N ARG A 36 5.20 -4.59 -5.24
CA ARG A 36 3.80 -4.41 -4.81
C ARG A 36 3.29 -5.72 -4.20
N PRO A 37 2.40 -5.68 -3.21
CA PRO A 37 1.88 -6.88 -2.61
C PRO A 37 1.03 -7.68 -3.62
N LEU A 38 1.06 -9.01 -3.49
CA LEU A 38 0.21 -9.89 -4.30
C LEU A 38 -1.26 -9.75 -3.92
N ILE A 39 -1.53 -9.50 -2.63
CA ILE A 39 -2.87 -9.32 -2.09
C ILE A 39 -2.95 -7.91 -1.52
N HIS A 40 -3.89 -7.11 -2.02
CA HIS A 40 -4.24 -5.82 -1.44
C HIS A 40 -5.42 -6.01 -0.50
N PHE A 41 -5.33 -5.41 0.68
CA PHE A 41 -6.41 -5.31 1.65
C PHE A 41 -7.02 -3.91 1.58
N GLU A 42 -8.29 -3.80 1.94
CA GLU A 42 -8.79 -2.53 2.47
C GLU A 42 -7.90 -2.13 3.66
N PRO A 43 -7.57 -0.84 3.86
CA PRO A 43 -6.65 -0.46 4.93
C PRO A 43 -7.12 -0.91 6.32
N GLU A 44 -6.39 -1.84 6.91
CA GLU A 44 -6.69 -2.40 8.22
C GLU A 44 -5.82 -1.75 9.30
N PRO A 45 -6.39 -1.22 10.39
CA PRO A 45 -5.61 -0.52 11.40
C PRO A 45 -4.68 -1.48 12.17
N LEU A 46 -3.50 -0.98 12.53
CA LEU A 46 -2.60 -1.62 13.47
C LEU A 46 -2.72 -0.96 14.83
N SER A 47 -2.61 -1.76 15.90
CA SER A 47 -2.38 -1.22 17.23
C SER A 47 -0.89 -1.22 17.53
N THR A 48 -0.33 -0.03 17.72
CA THR A 48 1.06 0.17 18.15
C THR A 48 1.16 1.45 18.98
N SER A 49 2.17 1.54 19.85
CA SER A 49 2.51 2.76 20.58
C SER A 49 3.51 3.64 19.82
N SER A 50 4.01 3.19 18.66
CA SER A 50 4.96 3.95 17.87
C SER A 50 4.29 5.12 17.15
N GLY A 51 5.02 6.23 17.04
CA GLY A 51 4.68 7.34 16.15
C GLY A 51 4.91 6.98 14.67
N PRO A 52 5.34 7.93 13.82
CA PRO A 52 5.56 7.69 12.39
C PRO A 52 6.76 6.77 12.06
N GLN A 53 7.55 6.36 13.06
CA GLN A 53 8.64 5.41 12.89
C GLN A 53 8.11 3.98 12.88
N VAL A 54 8.69 3.11 12.03
CA VAL A 54 8.27 1.71 11.93
C VAL A 54 8.36 1.05 13.32
N PRO A 55 7.25 0.49 13.82
CA PRO A 55 7.26 -0.11 15.15
C PRO A 55 8.11 -1.38 15.19
N LEU A 56 8.79 -1.62 16.31
CA LEU A 56 9.46 -2.92 16.55
C LEU A 56 8.45 -4.05 16.75
N HIS A 57 7.30 -3.75 17.36
CA HIS A 57 6.20 -4.68 17.59
C HIS A 57 4.86 -4.00 17.32
N PHE A 58 3.91 -4.74 16.76
CA PHE A 58 2.56 -4.25 16.52
C PHE A 58 1.54 -5.37 16.62
N LYS A 59 0.29 -5.03 16.93
CA LYS A 59 -0.83 -5.97 16.90
C LYS A 59 -1.65 -5.75 15.63
N TRP A 60 -1.88 -6.82 14.88
CA TRP A 60 -2.68 -6.82 13.66
C TRP A 60 -3.54 -8.09 13.61
N ARG A 61 -4.82 -7.95 13.24
CA ARG A 61 -5.80 -9.06 13.25
C ARG A 61 -5.80 -9.91 14.54
N GLY A 62 -5.60 -9.25 15.68
CA GLY A 62 -5.56 -9.92 16.99
C GLY A 62 -4.21 -10.56 17.34
N GLN A 63 -3.28 -10.69 16.41
CA GLN A 63 -1.96 -11.31 16.62
C GLN A 63 -0.88 -10.26 16.86
N LEU A 64 0.09 -10.60 17.73
CA LEU A 64 1.27 -9.77 17.95
C LEU A 64 2.35 -10.16 16.94
N HIS A 65 2.85 -9.19 16.20
CA HIS A 65 3.94 -9.36 15.24
C HIS A 65 5.18 -8.58 15.72
N GLU A 66 6.34 -9.19 15.54
CA GLU A 66 7.64 -8.56 15.76
C GLU A 66 8.31 -8.30 14.40
N VAL A 67 8.81 -7.09 14.21
CA VAL A 67 9.48 -6.67 12.98
C VAL A 67 10.90 -7.22 12.95
N CYS A 68 11.21 -7.96 11.89
CA CYS A 68 12.55 -8.45 11.59
C CYS A 68 13.30 -7.50 10.67
N LYS A 69 12.64 -7.02 9.60
CA LYS A 69 13.19 -6.08 8.63
C LYS A 69 12.11 -5.15 8.12
N ALA A 70 12.47 -3.90 7.85
CA ALA A 70 11.61 -2.94 7.17
C ALA A 70 12.38 -2.25 6.03
N GLU A 71 11.72 -2.07 4.89
CA GLU A 71 12.27 -1.40 3.70
C GLU A 71 11.32 -0.27 3.27
N GLY A 72 11.82 0.96 3.15
CA GLY A 72 11.04 2.17 2.88
C GLY A 72 11.66 3.41 3.55
N PRO A 73 10.93 4.54 3.69
CA PRO A 73 9.55 4.73 3.25
C PRO A 73 9.42 5.01 1.74
N GLU A 74 8.40 4.45 1.13
CA GLU A 74 7.83 4.96 -0.11
C GLU A 74 6.72 5.96 0.23
N ARG A 75 6.96 7.25 -0.02
CA ARG A 75 5.94 8.28 0.18
C ARG A 75 5.02 8.38 -1.03
N ILE A 76 3.72 8.27 -0.79
CA ILE A 76 2.66 8.41 -1.79
C ILE A 76 1.68 9.50 -1.32
N ALA A 77 1.52 10.53 -2.14
CA ALA A 77 0.54 11.59 -1.92
C ALA A 77 -0.75 11.30 -2.69
N PRO A 78 -1.91 11.83 -2.26
CA PRO A 78 -3.11 11.78 -3.07
C PRO A 78 -2.93 12.47 -4.42
N GLU A 79 -3.69 12.02 -5.41
CA GLU A 79 -3.92 12.79 -6.64
C GLU A 79 -4.78 14.01 -6.31
N TRP A 80 -4.14 15.17 -6.17
CA TRP A 80 -4.76 16.40 -5.63
C TRP A 80 -5.98 16.90 -6.41
N TRP A 81 -6.13 16.49 -7.68
CA TRP A 81 -7.28 16.82 -8.52
C TRP A 81 -8.49 15.89 -8.30
N LEU A 82 -8.35 14.82 -7.52
CA LEU A 82 -9.42 13.89 -7.17
C LEU A 82 -9.69 13.89 -5.67
N ALA A 83 -10.94 14.17 -5.28
CA ALA A 83 -11.38 14.14 -3.88
C ALA A 83 -11.74 12.71 -3.42
N GLU A 84 -10.79 11.77 -3.52
CA GLU A 84 -11.01 10.37 -3.18
C GLU A 84 -11.13 10.14 -1.67
N ARG A 85 -12.17 9.40 -1.25
CA ARG A 85 -12.43 9.12 0.17
C ARG A 85 -11.31 8.32 0.83
N ALA A 86 -10.70 7.39 0.11
CA ALA A 86 -9.60 6.56 0.61
C ALA A 86 -8.42 7.42 1.08
N TRP A 87 -8.17 8.56 0.42
CA TRP A 87 -7.01 9.42 0.69
C TRP A 87 -7.29 10.59 1.64
N ARG A 88 -8.43 10.59 2.35
CA ARG A 88 -8.75 11.63 3.35
C ARG A 88 -7.75 11.69 4.51
N SER A 89 -7.03 10.60 4.78
CA SER A 89 -5.94 10.55 5.76
C SER A 89 -4.65 11.23 5.28
N GLY A 90 -4.66 11.82 4.08
CA GLY A 90 -3.54 12.55 3.50
C GLY A 90 -2.44 11.64 2.96
N THR A 91 -1.23 12.20 2.93
CA THR A 91 -0.01 11.52 2.48
C THR A 91 0.28 10.29 3.34
N ARG A 92 0.72 9.22 2.68
CA ARG A 92 1.07 7.94 3.31
C ARG A 92 2.52 7.60 3.04
N ASP A 93 3.20 7.12 4.07
CA ASP A 93 4.53 6.52 3.94
C ASP A 93 4.39 5.01 4.05
N TYR A 94 4.88 4.26 3.06
CA TYR A 94 4.76 2.81 2.96
C TYR A 94 6.07 2.10 3.25
N TRP A 95 5.98 0.94 3.90
CA TRP A 95 7.08 0.05 4.14
C TRP A 95 6.73 -1.39 3.77
N GLN A 96 7.71 -2.11 3.24
CA GLN A 96 7.68 -3.56 3.19
C GLN A 96 8.26 -4.08 4.50
N VAL A 97 7.44 -4.77 5.29
CA VAL A 97 7.82 -5.25 6.61
C VAL A 97 7.84 -6.76 6.60
N VAL A 98 8.98 -7.33 6.97
CA VAL A 98 9.14 -8.76 7.23
C VAL A 98 9.04 -8.98 8.73
N THR A 99 8.09 -9.81 9.15
CA THR A 99 7.95 -10.20 10.55
C THR A 99 8.87 -11.37 10.89
N LYS A 100 9.20 -11.56 12.17
CA LYS A 100 9.95 -12.76 12.60
C LYS A 100 9.21 -14.08 12.35
N ALA A 101 7.88 -14.04 12.21
CA ALA A 101 7.08 -15.21 11.85
C ALA A 101 7.16 -15.55 10.35
N GLY A 102 7.80 -14.69 9.53
CA GLY A 102 7.96 -14.89 8.10
C GLY A 102 6.94 -14.16 7.22
N ASP A 103 5.97 -13.46 7.81
CA ASP A 103 5.00 -12.66 7.05
C ASP A 103 5.70 -11.48 6.38
N ARG A 104 5.33 -11.21 5.13
CA ARG A 104 5.79 -10.04 4.37
C ARG A 104 4.60 -9.13 4.12
N LEU A 105 4.48 -8.09 4.94
CA LEU A 105 3.35 -7.18 4.97
C LEU A 105 3.70 -5.84 4.32
N TRP A 106 2.70 -5.20 3.74
CA TRP A 106 2.79 -3.85 3.22
C TRP A 106 2.05 -2.91 4.17
N LEU A 107 2.83 -2.21 4.98
CA LEU A 107 2.32 -1.33 6.02
C LEU A 107 2.48 0.13 5.60
N TYR A 108 1.62 1.00 6.09
CA TYR A 108 1.80 2.43 5.92
C TYR A 108 1.45 3.22 7.16
N PHE A 109 2.08 4.38 7.28
CA PHE A 109 1.71 5.43 8.21
C PHE A 109 1.03 6.57 7.46
N ALA A 110 -0.21 6.86 7.78
CA ALA A 110 -0.90 8.06 7.30
C ALA A 110 -0.56 9.24 8.22
N HIS A 111 -0.16 10.37 7.64
CA HIS A 111 0.20 11.58 8.39
C HIS A 111 -1.01 12.39 8.86
N GLY A 112 -2.22 12.00 8.46
CA GLY A 112 -3.43 12.74 8.74
C GLY A 112 -3.69 13.83 7.71
N GLY A 113 -4.96 14.22 7.60
CA GLY A 113 -5.44 15.23 6.67
C GLY A 113 -6.83 15.68 7.08
N ALA A 114 -7.84 15.36 6.27
CA ALA A 114 -9.23 15.55 6.62
C ALA A 114 -9.71 14.58 7.74
N VAL A 115 -9.02 13.45 7.91
CA VAL A 115 -9.21 12.51 9.03
C VAL A 115 -7.88 12.20 9.71
N SER A 116 -7.94 11.62 10.91
CA SER A 116 -6.75 11.24 11.67
C SER A 116 -5.87 10.24 10.92
N GLY A 117 -4.57 10.35 11.15
CA GLY A 117 -3.56 9.42 10.66
C GLY A 117 -3.47 8.13 11.48
N GLY A 118 -2.42 7.36 11.23
CA GLY A 118 -2.13 6.13 11.97
C GLY A 118 -1.46 5.05 11.12
N TRP A 119 -1.21 3.91 11.76
CA TRP A 119 -0.63 2.73 11.11
C TRP A 119 -1.70 1.83 10.53
N PHE A 120 -1.51 1.39 9.29
CA PHE A 120 -2.41 0.49 8.59
C PHE A 120 -1.64 -0.60 7.83
N CYS A 121 -2.25 -1.76 7.67
CA CYS A 121 -1.80 -2.84 6.79
C CYS A 121 -2.68 -2.79 5.55
N GLN A 122 -2.06 -2.73 4.37
CA GLN A 122 -2.78 -2.66 3.10
C GLN A 122 -2.45 -3.81 2.16
N GLY A 123 -1.57 -4.72 2.55
CA GLY A 123 -1.35 -5.89 1.71
C GLY A 123 -0.34 -6.88 2.24
N ARG A 124 -0.19 -7.96 1.49
CA ARG A 124 0.74 -9.06 1.76
C ARG A 124 1.44 -9.50 0.48
N PHE A 125 2.74 -9.76 0.59
CA PHE A 125 3.59 -10.16 -0.55
C PHE A 125 3.60 -11.68 -0.81
N ALA A 126 3.19 -12.52 0.15
CA ALA A 126 3.06 -13.97 0.03
C ALA A 126 1.99 -14.48 1.00
#